data_AF-A0A160P246-F1
#
_entry.id   AF-A0A160P246-F1
#
_cell.length_a   1.000
_cell.length_b   1.000
_cell.length_c   1.000
_cell.angle_alpha   90.00
_cell.angle_beta   90.00
_cell.angle_gamma   90.00
#
_symmetry.space_group_name_H-M   'P 1'
#
loop_
_entity.id
_entity.type
_entity.pdbx_description
1 polymer ?
#
loop_
_entity_poly.entity_id
_entity_poly.type
_entity_poly.pdbx_seq_one_letter_code
_entity_poly.pdbx_strand_id
1 'polypeptide(L)'
;MLTTRPREGLVNRLRLRAFAAIPFVLALAVHLSLLATWYDRLPDPLATHFSGADGRPDGYTGLGTSVAVSTALLLAAGVCWVLWVRRAALWGAWATAGFTGSLLDLFLKSNLDAAEASEARFPLAMISLGFVIGGLAALVGLGLTRLVPKDPVPETDPDAAARIELGTHEVAGWSRTTSSLFLTVLALVFTVTGIGLLLLAPWPFALLGLLGLVIGASGLVLARVRVTVDRHGLTVTYTVFPAFRTRVPFDDITAVTARDINPLREYGGWGYRVRVHGPRSCCTPARRSSYGGRAAGTSR
;
A
#
# COMPACT_ATOMS: atom_id res chain seq x y z
N MET A 1 -34.38 3.92 -18.34
CA MET A 1 -34.03 3.59 -16.94
C MET A 1 -32.77 4.38 -16.58
N LEU A 2 -32.91 5.49 -15.86
CA LEU A 2 -31.83 6.46 -15.61
C LEU A 2 -30.77 5.90 -14.65
N THR A 3 -29.52 5.97 -15.08
CA THR A 3 -28.31 5.51 -14.42
C THR A 3 -27.94 6.39 -13.23
N THR A 4 -28.39 6.02 -12.02
CA THR A 4 -27.99 6.63 -10.73
C THR A 4 -26.53 6.33 -10.30
N ARG A 5 -25.74 5.67 -11.16
CA ARG A 5 -24.43 5.06 -10.82
C ARG A 5 -23.27 6.01 -10.44
N PRO A 6 -23.14 7.26 -10.92
CA PRO A 6 -21.96 8.08 -10.62
C PRO A 6 -21.88 8.58 -9.17
N ARG A 7 -23.03 8.91 -8.56
CA ARG A 7 -23.09 9.53 -7.22
C ARG A 7 -22.78 8.53 -6.11
N GLU A 8 -23.24 7.28 -6.22
CA GLU A 8 -23.02 6.25 -5.21
C GLU A 8 -21.54 5.87 -5.06
N GLY A 9 -20.81 5.75 -6.16
CA GLY A 9 -19.37 5.46 -6.14
C GLY A 9 -18.52 6.61 -5.57
N LEU A 10 -18.98 7.86 -5.69
CA LEU A 10 -18.34 9.01 -5.04
C LEU A 10 -18.61 8.99 -3.52
N VAL A 11 -19.86 8.77 -3.12
CA VAL A 11 -20.26 8.70 -1.70
C VAL A 11 -19.53 7.58 -0.97
N ASN A 12 -19.39 6.39 -1.57
CA ASN A 12 -18.66 5.28 -0.95
C ASN A 12 -17.16 5.58 -0.77
N ARG A 13 -16.54 6.27 -1.75
CA ARG A 13 -15.14 6.71 -1.63
C ARG A 13 -14.96 7.78 -0.56
N LEU A 14 -15.87 8.74 -0.47
CA LEU A 14 -15.85 9.76 0.59
C LEU A 14 -16.04 9.13 1.98
N ARG A 15 -16.98 8.18 2.12
CA ARG A 15 -17.17 7.42 3.37
C ARG A 15 -15.93 6.64 3.78
N LEU A 16 -15.29 5.93 2.84
CA LEU A 16 -14.07 5.19 3.13
C LEU A 16 -12.94 6.13 3.59
N ARG A 17 -12.76 7.26 2.90
CA ARG A 17 -11.78 8.30 3.27
C ARG A 17 -12.08 8.90 4.64
N ALA A 18 -13.34 9.17 4.95
CA ALA A 18 -13.75 9.64 6.27
C ALA A 18 -13.41 8.62 7.36
N PHE A 19 -13.73 7.33 7.17
CA PHE A 19 -13.37 6.27 8.13
C PHE A 19 -11.86 6.09 8.29
N ALA A 20 -11.07 6.39 7.26
CA ALA A 20 -9.61 6.37 7.36
C ALA A 20 -9.05 7.60 8.09
N ALA A 21 -9.72 8.76 7.99
CA ALA A 21 -9.31 10.01 8.65
C ALA A 21 -9.61 10.01 10.15
N ILE A 22 -10.78 9.47 10.54
CA ILE A 22 -11.26 9.44 11.94
C ILE A 22 -10.19 9.03 12.96
N PRO A 23 -9.49 7.89 12.84
CA PRO A 23 -8.55 7.47 13.87
C PRO A 23 -7.34 8.42 14.01
N PHE A 24 -6.91 9.09 12.95
CA PHE A 24 -5.83 10.10 13.02
C PHE A 24 -6.30 11.40 13.66
N VAL A 25 -7.53 11.83 13.39
CA VAL A 25 -8.12 13.00 14.06
C VAL A 25 -8.29 12.71 15.55
N LEU A 26 -8.75 11.51 15.91
CA LEU A 26 -8.87 11.09 17.31
C LEU A 26 -7.50 11.03 18.00
N ALA A 27 -6.51 10.38 17.38
CA ALA A 27 -5.15 10.31 17.92
C ALA A 27 -4.55 11.71 18.12
N LEU A 28 -4.71 12.61 17.15
CA LEU A 28 -4.23 13.99 17.26
C LEU A 28 -4.96 14.76 18.35
N ALA A 29 -6.29 14.64 18.45
CA ALA A 29 -7.07 15.30 19.48
C ALA A 29 -6.67 14.83 20.89
N VAL A 30 -6.49 13.52 21.09
CA VAL A 30 -6.00 12.95 22.35
C VAL A 30 -4.60 13.49 22.66
N HIS A 31 -3.67 13.42 21.70
CA HIS A 31 -2.30 13.85 21.88
C HIS A 31 -2.20 15.34 22.27
N LEU A 32 -2.89 16.22 21.54
CA LEU A 32 -2.92 17.65 21.83
C LEU A 32 -3.62 17.96 23.15
N SER A 33 -4.65 17.19 23.53
CA SER A 33 -5.30 17.34 24.83
C SER A 33 -4.36 16.97 25.96
N LEU A 34 -3.65 15.84 25.85
CA LEU A 34 -2.66 15.42 26.84
C LEU A 34 -1.54 16.45 26.96
N LEU A 35 -0.99 16.92 25.83
CA LEU A 35 -0.02 18.01 25.79
C LEU A 35 -0.51 19.27 26.51
N ALA A 36 -1.73 19.73 26.22
CA ALA A 36 -2.29 20.91 26.87
C ALA A 36 -2.49 20.69 28.38
N THR A 37 -2.94 19.52 28.80
CA THR A 37 -3.15 19.20 30.22
C THR A 37 -1.86 18.99 31.01
N TRP A 38 -0.78 18.58 30.35
CA TRP A 38 0.50 18.24 30.97
C TRP A 38 1.58 19.29 30.69
N TYR A 39 1.27 20.34 29.94
CA TYR A 39 2.24 21.32 29.45
C TYR A 39 3.17 21.84 30.55
N ASP A 40 2.60 22.29 31.67
CA ASP A 40 3.36 22.87 32.80
C ASP A 40 4.15 21.84 33.63
N ARG A 41 3.95 20.54 33.35
CA ARG A 41 4.55 19.40 34.08
C ARG A 41 5.55 18.63 33.22
N LEU A 42 5.89 19.16 32.05
CA LEU A 42 6.81 18.56 31.11
C LEU A 42 8.13 19.35 31.11
N PRO A 43 9.28 18.67 31.13
CA PRO A 43 10.57 19.33 30.98
C PRO A 43 10.75 19.87 29.56
N ASP A 44 11.52 20.95 29.42
CA ASP A 44 12.02 21.44 28.15
C ASP A 44 13.56 21.50 28.19
N PRO A 45 14.28 20.63 27.46
CA PRO A 45 13.80 19.71 26.41
C PRO A 45 13.13 18.43 26.94
N LEU A 46 12.46 17.69 26.05
CA LEU A 46 11.91 16.36 26.30
C LEU A 46 12.92 15.27 25.90
N ALA A 47 12.91 14.14 26.61
CA ALA A 47 13.54 12.92 26.13
C ALA A 47 12.69 12.30 25.01
N THR A 48 13.29 12.15 23.83
CA THR A 48 12.61 11.66 22.61
C THR A 48 13.28 10.45 21.99
N HIS A 49 14.50 10.13 22.41
CA HIS A 49 15.20 8.91 22.02
C HIS A 49 15.71 8.20 23.26
N PHE A 50 15.58 6.88 23.26
CA PHE A 50 15.89 6.01 24.37
C PHE A 50 16.68 4.81 23.87
N SER A 51 17.70 4.40 24.62
CA SER A 51 18.51 3.22 24.31
C SER A 51 18.70 2.29 25.51
N GLY A 52 19.15 1.08 25.19
CA GLY A 52 19.32 0.00 26.16
C GLY A 52 18.01 -0.66 26.58
N ALA A 53 18.13 -1.82 27.24
CA ALA A 53 16.97 -2.56 27.75
C ALA A 53 16.23 -1.79 28.86
N ASP A 54 16.96 -0.95 29.60
CA ASP A 54 16.45 -0.15 30.71
C ASP A 54 15.70 1.12 30.24
N GLY A 55 15.72 1.40 28.93
CA GLY A 55 15.01 2.54 28.33
C GLY A 55 15.53 3.89 28.82
N ARG A 56 16.84 4.08 28.84
CA ARG A 56 17.47 5.33 29.28
C ARG A 56 17.50 6.34 28.14
N PRO A 57 17.30 7.63 28.41
CA PRO A 57 17.30 8.66 27.39
C PRO A 57 18.73 8.96 26.94
N ASP A 58 18.92 9.08 25.63
CA ASP A 58 20.18 9.42 24.97
C ASP A 58 19.99 10.42 23.82
N GLY A 59 18.77 10.92 23.62
CA GLY A 59 18.47 12.02 22.71
C GLY A 59 17.28 12.85 23.17
N TYR A 60 17.40 14.16 22.99
CA TYR A 60 16.48 15.16 23.53
C TYR A 60 16.03 16.12 22.43
N THR A 61 14.79 16.60 22.54
CA THR A 61 14.20 17.56 21.60
C THR A 61 13.42 18.61 22.39
N GLY A 62 13.62 19.90 22.07
CA GLY A 62 12.87 20.98 22.71
C GLY A 62 11.35 20.76 22.62
N LEU A 63 10.60 21.19 23.63
CA LEU A 63 9.17 20.94 23.76
C LEU A 63 8.39 21.43 22.54
N GLY A 64 8.64 22.66 22.07
CA GLY A 64 8.00 23.22 20.88
C GLY A 64 8.28 22.43 19.60
N THR A 65 9.53 21.96 19.41
CA THR A 65 9.92 21.13 18.27
C THR A 65 9.25 19.76 18.33
N SER A 66 9.18 19.15 19.52
CA SER A 66 8.51 17.87 19.74
C SER A 66 7.02 17.96 19.39
N VAL A 67 6.33 19.02 19.84
CA VAL A 67 4.92 19.29 19.50
C VAL A 67 4.73 19.45 17.99
N ALA A 68 5.60 20.22 17.33
CA ALA A 68 5.51 20.43 15.89
C ALA A 68 5.71 19.12 15.11
N VAL A 69 6.72 18.33 15.47
CA VAL A 69 7.03 17.05 14.80
C VAL A 69 5.95 16.01 15.03
N SER A 70 5.46 15.84 16.26
CA SER A 70 4.40 14.86 16.57
C SER A 70 3.09 15.18 15.85
N THR A 71 2.71 16.47 15.84
CA THR A 71 1.54 16.98 15.12
C THR A 71 1.68 16.75 13.61
N ALA A 72 2.83 17.14 13.04
CA ALA A 72 3.09 16.95 11.62
C ALA A 72 3.09 15.47 11.23
N LEU A 73 3.65 14.59 12.05
CA LEU A 73 3.67 13.15 11.82
C LEU A 73 2.26 12.56 11.74
N LEU A 74 1.39 12.87 12.71
CA LEU A 74 0.01 12.38 12.73
C LEU A 74 -0.81 12.92 11.55
N LEU A 75 -0.67 14.22 11.23
CA LEU A 75 -1.34 14.83 10.09
C LEU A 75 -0.86 14.25 8.75
N ALA A 76 0.46 14.14 8.55
CA ALA A 76 1.04 13.60 7.33
C ALA A 76 0.65 12.12 7.13
N ALA A 77 0.73 11.31 8.19
CA ALA A 77 0.29 9.93 8.15
C ALA A 77 -1.21 9.83 7.81
N GLY A 78 -2.05 10.67 8.45
CA GLY A 78 -3.48 10.73 8.18
C GLY A 78 -3.80 11.12 6.73
N VAL A 79 -3.14 12.16 6.20
CA VAL A 79 -3.29 12.57 4.79
C VAL A 79 -2.86 11.46 3.85
N CYS A 80 -1.72 10.80 4.10
CA CYS A 80 -1.27 9.65 3.31
C CYS A 80 -2.33 8.54 3.31
N TRP A 81 -2.86 8.16 4.48
CA TRP A 81 -3.93 7.17 4.52
C TRP A 81 -5.19 7.63 3.79
N VAL A 82 -5.67 8.86 3.98
CA VAL A 82 -6.86 9.37 3.27
C VAL A 82 -6.71 9.35 1.75
N LEU A 83 -5.52 9.67 1.23
CA LEU A 83 -5.25 9.69 -0.20
C LEU A 83 -5.19 8.28 -0.80
N TRP A 84 -4.61 7.32 -0.07
CA TRP A 84 -4.26 5.99 -0.59
C TRP A 84 -5.08 4.84 0.01
N VAL A 85 -5.98 5.10 0.96
CA VAL A 85 -6.75 4.07 1.64
C VAL A 85 -7.63 3.30 0.67
N ARG A 86 -7.75 2.02 0.97
CA ARG A 86 -8.55 1.07 0.22
C ARG A 86 -9.40 0.32 1.21
N ARG A 87 -10.57 -0.15 0.77
CA ARG A 87 -11.47 -0.95 1.62
C ARG A 87 -10.74 -2.09 2.32
N ALA A 88 -9.89 -2.82 1.60
CA ALA A 88 -9.11 -3.95 2.14
C ALA A 88 -7.99 -3.54 3.13
N ALA A 89 -7.63 -2.26 3.19
CA ALA A 89 -6.53 -1.72 3.99
C ALA A 89 -7.02 -0.74 5.07
N LEU A 90 -8.34 -0.60 5.28
CA LEU A 90 -8.90 0.32 6.28
C LEU A 90 -8.42 -0.04 7.70
N TRP A 91 -8.29 -1.34 8.00
CA TRP A 91 -7.68 -1.80 9.25
C TRP A 91 -6.26 -1.25 9.46
N GLY A 92 -5.49 -1.06 8.39
CA GLY A 92 -4.13 -0.53 8.44
C GLY A 92 -4.10 0.93 8.87
N ALA A 93 -5.05 1.74 8.38
CA ALA A 93 -5.19 3.14 8.80
C ALA A 93 -5.42 3.26 10.31
N TRP A 94 -6.31 2.42 10.85
CA TRP A 94 -6.60 2.37 12.27
C TRP A 94 -5.42 1.82 13.08
N ALA A 95 -4.75 0.78 12.57
CA ALA A 95 -3.56 0.21 13.21
C ALA A 95 -2.43 1.24 13.33
N THR A 96 -2.12 1.95 12.23
CA THR A 96 -1.08 2.98 12.21
C THR A 96 -1.42 4.13 13.14
N ALA A 97 -2.63 4.66 13.10
CA ALA A 97 -3.05 5.74 13.99
C ALA A 97 -3.00 5.33 15.47
N GLY A 98 -3.52 4.14 15.80
CA GLY A 98 -3.51 3.63 17.17
C GLY A 98 -2.09 3.39 17.70
N PHE A 99 -1.22 2.77 16.90
CA PHE A 99 0.17 2.53 17.27
C PHE A 99 0.96 3.83 17.41
N THR A 100 0.94 4.69 16.38
CA THR A 100 1.72 5.94 16.39
C THR A 100 1.21 6.92 17.43
N GLY A 101 -0.11 7.11 17.55
CA GLY A 101 -0.70 7.98 18.56
C GLY A 101 -0.37 7.53 19.98
N SER A 102 -0.59 6.24 20.28
CA SER A 102 -0.29 5.72 21.62
C SER A 102 1.21 5.78 21.96
N LEU A 103 2.11 5.55 21.01
CA LEU A 103 3.54 5.73 21.26
C LEU A 103 3.89 7.17 21.60
N LEU A 104 3.36 8.15 20.85
CA LEU A 104 3.58 9.57 21.13
C LEU A 104 3.06 9.95 22.53
N ASP A 105 1.90 9.43 22.93
CA ASP A 105 1.32 9.68 24.25
C ASP A 105 2.09 8.98 25.38
N LEU A 106 2.59 7.77 25.14
CA LEU A 106 3.44 7.05 26.09
C LEU A 106 4.81 7.74 26.24
N PHE A 107 5.38 8.30 25.18
CA PHE A 107 6.59 9.12 25.25
C PHE A 107 6.35 10.37 26.08
N LEU A 108 5.22 11.05 25.85
CA LEU A 108 4.85 12.22 26.64
C LEU A 108 4.69 11.85 28.12
N LYS A 109 3.98 10.75 28.39
CA LYS A 109 3.81 10.22 29.74
C LYS A 109 5.14 9.86 30.41
N SER A 110 6.13 9.35 29.67
CA SER A 110 7.44 9.03 30.25
C SER A 110 8.26 10.24 30.69
N ASN A 111 7.92 11.43 30.19
CA ASN A 111 8.52 12.70 30.59
C ASN A 111 7.69 13.46 31.64
N LEU A 112 6.48 12.97 31.95
CA LEU A 112 5.56 13.66 32.86
C LEU A 112 6.13 13.70 34.28
N ASP A 113 6.13 14.89 34.89
CA ASP A 113 6.67 15.17 36.23
C ASP A 113 8.18 14.93 36.39
N ALA A 114 8.91 14.68 35.31
CA ALA A 114 10.36 14.59 35.37
C ALA A 114 10.95 15.98 35.61
N ALA A 115 11.84 16.12 36.60
CA ALA A 115 12.50 17.40 36.86
C ALA A 115 13.48 17.74 35.72
N GLU A 116 14.12 16.70 35.19
CA GLU A 116 14.97 16.76 34.01
C GLU A 116 14.61 15.64 33.04
N ALA A 117 14.77 15.88 31.73
CA ALA A 117 14.53 14.85 30.72
C ALA A 117 15.43 13.60 30.89
N SER A 118 16.58 13.72 31.55
CA SER A 118 17.50 12.62 31.83
C SER A 118 16.89 11.56 32.78
N GLU A 119 15.85 11.93 33.53
CA GLU A 119 15.14 11.08 34.48
C GLU A 119 14.06 10.21 33.82
N ALA A 120 13.59 10.60 32.63
CA ALA A 120 12.57 9.88 31.88
C ALA A 120 12.98 8.44 31.61
N ARG A 121 12.02 7.50 31.60
CA ARG A 121 12.26 6.09 31.29
C ARG A 121 11.22 5.57 30.32
N PHE A 122 11.70 4.91 29.27
CA PHE A 122 10.83 4.30 28.26
C PHE A 122 11.20 2.83 28.04
N PRO A 123 10.75 1.92 28.92
CA PRO A 123 11.06 0.50 28.79
C PRO A 123 10.41 -0.09 27.53
N LEU A 124 11.04 -1.08 26.91
CA LEU A 124 10.54 -1.74 25.68
C LEU A 124 9.10 -2.28 25.80
N ALA A 125 8.64 -2.59 27.02
CA ALA A 125 7.26 -2.97 27.30
C ALA A 125 6.23 -1.92 26.84
N MET A 126 6.58 -0.63 26.83
CA MET A 126 5.72 0.44 26.31
C MET A 126 5.53 0.33 24.80
N ILE A 127 6.53 -0.16 24.06
CA ILE A 127 6.40 -0.44 22.62
C ILE A 127 5.42 -1.59 22.40
N SER A 128 5.52 -2.65 23.20
CA SER A 128 4.58 -3.78 23.16
C SER A 128 3.14 -3.31 23.44
N LEU A 129 2.95 -2.40 24.40
CA LEU A 129 1.64 -1.80 24.66
C LEU A 129 1.13 -0.99 23.45
N GLY A 130 2.01 -0.22 22.79
CA GLY A 130 1.68 0.46 21.54
C GLY A 130 1.20 -0.50 20.46
N PHE A 131 1.87 -1.65 20.29
CA PHE A 131 1.42 -2.71 19.37
C PHE A 131 0.06 -3.30 19.75
N VAL A 132 -0.21 -3.51 21.04
CA VAL A 132 -1.51 -3.98 21.51
C VAL A 132 -2.60 -2.97 21.17
N ILE A 133 -2.39 -1.67 21.45
CA ILE A 133 -3.36 -0.61 21.14
C ILE A 133 -3.57 -0.49 19.62
N GLY A 134 -2.49 -0.52 18.84
CA GLY A 134 -2.56 -0.55 17.37
C GLY A 134 -3.33 -1.76 16.85
N GLY A 135 -3.11 -2.94 17.43
CA GLY A 135 -3.85 -4.17 17.10
C GLY A 135 -5.34 -4.07 17.40
N LEU A 136 -5.71 -3.54 18.58
CA LEU A 136 -7.11 -3.30 18.94
C LEU A 136 -7.78 -2.30 17.99
N ALA A 137 -7.09 -1.20 17.65
CA ALA A 137 -7.58 -0.26 16.65
C ALA A 137 -7.75 -0.92 15.27
N ALA A 138 -6.82 -1.79 14.86
CA ALA A 138 -6.91 -2.56 13.63
C ALA A 138 -8.18 -3.42 13.57
N LEU A 139 -8.55 -4.06 14.69
CA LEU A 139 -9.80 -4.84 14.79
C LEU A 139 -11.03 -3.97 14.60
N VAL A 140 -11.04 -2.74 15.15
CA VAL A 140 -12.12 -1.76 14.90
C VAL A 140 -12.18 -1.40 13.41
N GLY A 141 -11.05 -1.08 12.78
CA GLY A 141 -10.98 -0.79 11.34
C GLY A 141 -11.44 -1.97 10.47
N LEU A 142 -11.15 -3.21 10.89
CA LEU A 142 -11.63 -4.43 10.23
C LEU A 142 -13.15 -4.57 10.36
N GLY A 143 -13.71 -4.28 11.53
CA GLY A 143 -15.15 -4.23 11.75
C GLY A 143 -15.84 -3.18 10.87
N LEU A 144 -15.32 -1.96 10.84
CA LEU A 144 -15.84 -0.85 10.02
C LEU A 144 -15.75 -1.12 8.52
N THR A 145 -14.80 -1.94 8.08
CA THR A 145 -14.70 -2.36 6.67
C THR A 145 -15.97 -3.06 6.19
N ARG A 146 -16.73 -3.70 7.09
CA ARG A 146 -18.01 -4.34 6.77
C ARG A 146 -19.11 -3.34 6.42
N LEU A 147 -19.02 -2.10 6.92
CA LEU A 147 -19.99 -1.02 6.66
C LEU A 147 -19.76 -0.33 5.31
N VAL A 148 -18.59 -0.54 4.70
CA VAL A 148 -18.28 0.00 3.36
C VAL A 148 -18.74 -1.01 2.31
N PRO A 149 -19.67 -0.64 1.40
CA PRO A 149 -20.10 -1.53 0.32
C PRO A 149 -18.91 -2.00 -0.53
N LYS A 150 -19.00 -3.22 -1.07
CA LYS A 150 -18.05 -3.70 -2.08
C LYS A 150 -18.29 -2.93 -3.37
N ASP A 151 -17.21 -2.57 -4.08
CA ASP A 151 -17.37 -2.02 -5.42
C ASP A 151 -18.09 -3.06 -6.31
N PRO A 152 -19.17 -2.66 -7.00
CA PRO A 152 -19.90 -3.56 -7.87
C PRO A 152 -18.98 -4.06 -8.98
N VAL A 153 -18.97 -5.37 -9.20
CA VAL A 153 -18.34 -5.96 -10.38
C VAL A 153 -19.29 -5.69 -11.55
N PRO A 154 -18.87 -4.99 -12.61
CA PRO A 154 -19.72 -4.81 -13.77
C PRO A 154 -20.04 -6.16 -14.39
N GLU A 155 -21.33 -6.47 -14.57
CA GLU A 155 -21.74 -7.56 -15.46
C GLU A 155 -21.29 -7.21 -16.88
N THR A 156 -20.65 -8.17 -17.54
CA THR A 156 -20.17 -8.02 -18.91
C THR A 156 -20.91 -9.03 -19.76
N ASP A 157 -21.53 -8.57 -20.85
CA ASP A 157 -22.20 -9.42 -21.83
C ASP A 157 -21.14 -10.15 -22.69
N PRO A 158 -21.04 -11.49 -22.62
CA PRO A 158 -20.07 -12.27 -23.38
C PRO A 158 -20.28 -12.21 -24.89
N ASP A 159 -21.50 -11.89 -25.35
CA ASP A 159 -21.87 -11.91 -26.77
C ASP A 159 -21.70 -10.54 -27.45
N ALA A 160 -21.41 -9.48 -26.69
CA ALA A 160 -21.21 -8.14 -27.23
C ALA A 160 -19.84 -7.93 -27.92
N ALA A 161 -18.88 -8.85 -27.76
CA ALA A 161 -17.54 -8.72 -28.32
C ALA A 161 -17.42 -9.38 -29.71
N ALA A 162 -16.96 -8.62 -30.70
CA ALA A 162 -16.67 -9.14 -32.04
C ALA A 162 -15.62 -10.28 -31.97
N ARG A 163 -15.98 -11.46 -32.48
CA ARG A 163 -15.12 -12.64 -32.49
C ARG A 163 -14.31 -12.70 -33.78
N ILE A 164 -13.04 -13.08 -33.68
CA ILE A 164 -12.21 -13.38 -34.85
C ILE A 164 -12.52 -14.83 -35.23
N GLU A 165 -13.00 -15.04 -36.45
CA GLU A 165 -13.15 -16.38 -37.01
C GLU A 165 -11.76 -16.92 -37.37
N LEU A 166 -11.46 -18.12 -36.88
CA LEU A 166 -10.22 -18.83 -37.15
C LEU A 166 -10.53 -20.03 -38.05
N GLY A 167 -9.75 -20.22 -39.10
CA GLY A 167 -9.80 -21.45 -39.89
C GLY A 167 -9.38 -22.69 -39.09
N THR A 168 -9.66 -23.89 -39.61
CA THR A 168 -9.44 -25.18 -38.95
C THR A 168 -7.99 -25.44 -38.52
N HIS A 169 -7.03 -24.71 -39.11
CA HIS A 169 -5.60 -24.80 -38.80
C HIS A 169 -4.98 -23.47 -38.34
N GLU A 170 -5.81 -22.44 -38.12
CA GLU A 170 -5.35 -21.14 -37.66
C GLU A 170 -5.34 -21.08 -36.13
N VAL A 171 -4.25 -20.55 -35.58
CA VAL A 171 -4.08 -20.39 -34.14
C VAL A 171 -3.83 -18.91 -33.84
N ALA A 172 -4.68 -18.32 -33.01
CA ALA A 172 -4.46 -16.99 -32.48
C ALA A 172 -3.59 -17.07 -31.21
N GLY A 173 -2.54 -16.26 -31.18
CA GLY A 173 -1.71 -16.04 -29.99
C GLY A 173 -1.54 -14.55 -29.76
N TRP A 174 -1.65 -14.13 -28.50
CA TRP A 174 -1.40 -12.76 -28.09
C TRP A 174 -0.32 -12.74 -27.02
N SER A 175 0.71 -11.89 -27.18
CA SER A 175 1.70 -11.67 -26.13
C SER A 175 1.95 -10.18 -25.97
N ARG A 176 2.00 -9.72 -24.72
CA ARG A 176 2.36 -8.33 -24.38
C ARG A 176 3.21 -8.29 -23.12
N THR A 177 4.26 -7.47 -23.18
CA THR A 177 5.02 -7.11 -21.99
C THR A 177 4.42 -5.85 -21.38
N THR A 178 4.08 -5.95 -20.10
CA THR A 178 3.55 -4.89 -19.26
C THR A 178 4.64 -4.42 -18.32
N SER A 179 4.86 -3.11 -18.25
CA SER A 179 5.76 -2.48 -17.28
C SER A 179 5.02 -1.43 -16.45
N SER A 180 5.46 -1.25 -15.21
CA SER A 180 4.97 -0.21 -14.32
C SER A 180 6.08 0.80 -14.05
N LEU A 181 5.99 1.98 -14.67
CA LEU A 181 6.95 3.07 -14.48
C LEU A 181 7.07 3.45 -13.00
N PHE A 182 5.95 3.53 -12.30
CA PHE A 182 5.93 3.84 -10.87
C PHE A 182 6.71 2.82 -10.04
N LEU A 183 6.48 1.52 -10.27
CA LEU A 183 7.23 0.47 -9.57
C LEU A 183 8.70 0.50 -9.95
N THR A 184 9.04 0.77 -11.21
CA THR A 184 10.44 0.92 -11.65
C THR A 184 11.13 2.08 -10.94
N VAL A 185 10.48 3.25 -10.86
CA VAL A 185 11.04 4.42 -10.19
C VAL A 185 11.20 4.16 -8.69
N LEU A 186 10.15 3.64 -8.04
CA LEU A 186 10.19 3.33 -6.61
C LEU A 186 11.28 2.32 -6.28
N ALA A 187 11.38 1.26 -7.09
CA ALA A 187 12.41 0.24 -6.95
C ALA A 187 13.82 0.83 -7.12
N LEU A 188 14.02 1.70 -8.12
CA LEU A 188 15.30 2.37 -8.33
C LEU A 188 15.66 3.28 -7.15
N VAL A 189 14.70 4.02 -6.59
CA VAL A 189 14.91 4.84 -5.39
C VAL A 189 15.38 3.97 -4.22
N PHE A 190 14.67 2.88 -3.92
CA PHE A 190 15.07 1.97 -2.85
C PHE A 190 16.45 1.35 -3.09
N THR A 191 16.78 1.00 -4.33
CA THR A 191 18.12 0.49 -4.69
C THR A 191 19.20 1.55 -4.46
N VAL A 192 19.02 2.78 -4.97
CA VAL A 192 20.01 3.86 -4.85
C VAL A 192 20.18 4.28 -3.39
N THR A 193 19.09 4.48 -2.66
CA THR A 193 19.13 4.77 -1.23
C THR A 193 19.76 3.63 -0.44
N GLY A 194 19.45 2.38 -0.79
CA GLY A 194 20.03 1.20 -0.16
C GLY A 194 21.56 1.13 -0.33
N ILE A 195 22.05 1.39 -1.54
CA ILE A 195 23.48 1.49 -1.84
C ILE A 195 24.12 2.65 -1.04
N GLY A 196 23.49 3.82 -1.03
CA GLY A 196 23.98 4.97 -0.28
C GLY A 196 24.12 4.68 1.21
N LEU A 197 23.10 4.05 1.82
CA LEU A 197 23.15 3.64 3.22
C LEU A 197 24.24 2.61 3.50
N LEU A 198 24.45 1.63 2.62
CA LEU A 198 25.52 0.64 2.79
C LEU A 198 26.93 1.26 2.72
N LEU A 199 27.11 2.29 1.89
CA LEU A 199 28.42 2.91 1.66
C LEU A 199 28.73 4.03 2.65
N LEU A 200 27.71 4.74 3.14
CA LEU A 200 27.88 6.00 3.87
C LEU A 200 27.40 5.96 5.32
N ALA A 201 26.51 5.03 5.69
CA ALA A 201 25.95 5.01 7.04
C ALA A 201 26.87 4.24 8.00
N PRO A 202 27.02 4.70 9.26
CA PRO A 202 27.75 3.95 10.27
C PRO A 202 27.01 2.67 10.63
N TRP A 203 27.75 1.68 11.12
CA TRP A 203 27.15 0.49 11.74
C TRP A 203 26.34 0.90 12.98
N PRO A 204 25.11 0.36 13.20
CA PRO A 204 24.43 -0.68 12.43
C PRO A 204 23.48 -0.19 11.32
N PHE A 205 23.34 1.12 11.12
CA PHE A 205 22.38 1.69 10.16
C PHE A 205 22.63 1.27 8.71
N ALA A 206 23.87 0.87 8.36
CA ALA A 206 24.20 0.26 7.07
C ALA A 206 23.33 -0.98 6.74
N LEU A 207 22.84 -1.73 7.75
CA LEU A 207 21.94 -2.88 7.55
C LEU A 207 20.60 -2.48 6.91
N LEU A 208 20.12 -1.26 7.14
CA LEU A 208 18.92 -0.75 6.47
C LEU A 208 19.15 -0.61 4.96
N GLY A 209 20.40 -0.41 4.53
CA GLY A 209 20.75 -0.37 3.12
C GLY A 209 20.60 -1.73 2.43
N LEU A 210 20.90 -2.84 3.13
CA LEU A 210 20.64 -4.19 2.63
C LEU A 210 19.13 -4.42 2.42
N LEU A 211 18.30 -3.96 3.36
CA LEU A 211 16.84 -4.02 3.22
C LEU A 211 16.37 -3.21 1.99
N GLY A 212 16.91 -2.01 1.80
CA GLY A 212 16.64 -1.18 0.61
C GLY A 212 17.01 -1.89 -0.69
N LEU A 213 18.16 -2.58 -0.74
CA LEU A 213 18.56 -3.38 -1.89
C LEU A 213 17.61 -4.55 -2.17
N VAL A 214 17.20 -5.29 -1.14
CA VAL A 214 16.25 -6.40 -1.29
C VAL A 214 14.91 -5.90 -1.83
N ILE A 215 14.39 -4.80 -1.28
CA ILE A 215 13.14 -4.17 -1.74
C ILE A 215 13.28 -3.64 -3.17
N GLY A 216 14.37 -2.96 -3.49
CA GLY A 216 14.60 -2.41 -4.83
C GLY A 216 14.79 -3.49 -5.89
N ALA A 217 15.61 -4.51 -5.62
CA ALA A 217 15.83 -5.62 -6.54
C ALA A 217 14.53 -6.40 -6.81
N SER A 218 13.77 -6.73 -5.76
CA SER A 218 12.47 -7.38 -5.92
C SER A 218 11.46 -6.50 -6.65
N GLY A 219 11.44 -5.20 -6.37
CA GLY A 219 10.60 -4.22 -7.08
C GLY A 219 10.90 -4.16 -8.59
N LEU A 220 12.18 -4.16 -8.98
CA LEU A 220 12.59 -4.16 -10.40
C LEU A 220 12.14 -5.44 -11.12
N VAL A 221 12.25 -6.60 -10.46
CA VAL A 221 11.78 -7.89 -10.99
C VAL A 221 10.28 -7.87 -11.22
N LEU A 222 9.52 -7.34 -10.25
CA LEU A 222 8.06 -7.27 -10.30
C LEU A 222 7.55 -6.16 -11.22
N ALA A 223 8.39 -5.20 -11.59
CA ALA A 223 8.00 -4.08 -12.44
C ALA A 223 7.74 -4.47 -13.90
N ARG A 224 8.16 -5.67 -14.36
CA ARG A 224 7.98 -6.13 -15.74
C ARG A 224 7.44 -7.56 -15.83
N VAL A 225 6.25 -7.69 -16.39
CA VAL A 225 5.57 -8.98 -16.58
C VAL A 225 5.23 -9.16 -18.05
N ARG A 226 5.50 -10.34 -18.60
CA ARG A 226 5.02 -10.75 -19.92
C ARG A 226 3.78 -11.60 -19.75
N VAL A 227 2.71 -11.21 -20.44
CA VAL A 227 1.47 -12.00 -20.51
C VAL A 227 1.35 -12.55 -21.91
N THR A 228 1.19 -13.87 -22.00
CA THR A 228 0.96 -14.59 -23.25
C THR A 228 -0.35 -15.36 -23.12
N VAL A 229 -1.21 -15.25 -24.12
CA VAL A 229 -2.43 -16.03 -24.29
C VAL A 229 -2.25 -16.82 -25.58
N ASP A 230 -2.25 -18.14 -25.48
CA ASP A 230 -2.13 -19.05 -26.63
C ASP A 230 -3.08 -20.24 -26.44
N ARG A 231 -2.99 -21.23 -27.34
CA ARG A 231 -3.75 -22.49 -27.25
C ARG A 231 -3.55 -23.26 -25.93
N HIS A 232 -2.47 -22.97 -25.19
CA HIS A 232 -2.13 -23.64 -23.95
C HIS A 232 -2.71 -22.92 -22.71
N GLY A 233 -3.37 -21.77 -22.91
CA GLY A 233 -4.04 -20.96 -21.90
C GLY A 233 -3.38 -19.60 -21.67
N LEU A 234 -3.63 -19.02 -20.50
CA LEU A 234 -3.01 -17.76 -20.06
C LEU A 234 -1.71 -18.07 -19.31
N THR A 235 -0.59 -17.55 -19.80
CA THR A 235 0.71 -17.63 -19.14
C THR A 235 1.18 -16.23 -18.76
N VAL A 236 1.41 -16.02 -17.46
CA VAL A 236 1.99 -14.80 -16.89
C VAL A 236 3.39 -15.12 -16.41
N THR A 237 4.40 -14.50 -17.02
CA THR A 237 5.82 -14.77 -16.76
C THR A 237 6.52 -13.50 -16.29
N TYR A 238 7.26 -13.56 -15.18
CA TYR A 238 8.15 -12.47 -14.80
C TYR A 238 9.35 -12.42 -15.74
N THR A 239 9.69 -11.23 -16.23
CA THR A 239 10.68 -11.08 -17.31
C THR A 239 12.08 -11.52 -16.87
N VAL A 240 12.41 -11.33 -15.59
CA VAL A 240 13.73 -11.66 -15.02
C VAL A 240 13.82 -13.10 -14.53
N PHE A 241 12.70 -13.72 -14.14
CA PHE A 241 12.68 -15.12 -13.66
C PHE A 241 11.59 -15.93 -14.35
N PRO A 242 11.90 -16.56 -15.51
CA PRO A 242 10.94 -17.36 -16.28
C PRO A 242 10.39 -18.58 -15.54
N ALA A 243 11.10 -19.04 -14.51
CA ALA A 243 10.69 -20.14 -13.64
C ALA A 243 9.46 -19.77 -12.78
N PHE A 244 9.34 -18.51 -12.36
CA PHE A 244 8.14 -18.02 -11.67
C PHE A 244 7.10 -17.61 -12.72
N ARG A 245 6.35 -18.60 -13.22
CA ARG A 245 5.24 -18.38 -14.14
C ARG A 245 3.93 -18.86 -13.53
N THR A 246 2.87 -18.10 -13.75
CA THR A 246 1.50 -18.53 -13.45
C THR A 246 0.86 -18.94 -14.75
N ARG A 247 0.44 -20.21 -14.86
CA ARG A 247 -0.30 -20.71 -16.00
C ARG A 247 -1.73 -21.05 -15.56
N VAL A 248 -2.70 -20.53 -16.31
CA VAL A 248 -4.10 -20.93 -16.21
C VAL A 248 -4.44 -21.70 -17.49
N PRO A 249 -4.68 -23.02 -17.41
CA PRO A 249 -5.10 -23.84 -18.55
C PRO A 249 -6.34 -23.27 -19.22
N PHE A 250 -6.50 -23.48 -20.53
CA PHE A 250 -7.65 -22.97 -21.27
C PHE A 250 -8.98 -23.54 -20.74
N ASP A 251 -9.00 -24.82 -20.37
CA ASP A 251 -10.20 -25.50 -19.85
C ASP A 251 -10.70 -24.92 -18.51
N ASP A 252 -9.84 -24.21 -17.78
CA ASP A 252 -10.17 -23.53 -16.53
C ASP A 252 -10.74 -22.11 -16.75
N ILE A 253 -10.74 -21.61 -17.99
CA ILE A 253 -11.15 -20.23 -18.33
C ILE A 253 -12.60 -20.24 -18.79
N THR A 254 -13.50 -19.78 -17.93
CA THR A 254 -14.94 -19.67 -18.23
C THR A 254 -15.32 -18.41 -18.99
N ALA A 255 -14.62 -17.30 -18.76
CA ALA A 255 -14.88 -16.03 -19.44
C ALA A 255 -13.63 -15.12 -19.43
N VAL A 256 -13.46 -14.33 -20.49
CA VAL A 256 -12.41 -13.29 -20.60
C VAL A 256 -13.07 -11.97 -20.95
N THR A 257 -12.80 -10.93 -20.16
CA THR A 257 -13.34 -9.58 -20.38
C THR A 257 -12.20 -8.58 -20.44
N ALA A 258 -12.27 -7.63 -21.39
CA ALA A 258 -11.33 -6.52 -21.47
C ALA A 258 -12.05 -5.20 -21.16
N ARG A 259 -11.42 -4.35 -20.35
CA ARG A 259 -11.95 -3.05 -19.96
C ARG A 259 -10.83 -2.04 -19.80
N ASP A 260 -11.09 -0.80 -20.20
CA ASP A 260 -10.26 0.33 -19.82
C ASP A 260 -10.47 0.65 -18.33
N ILE A 261 -9.39 0.49 -17.56
CA ILE A 261 -9.33 0.80 -16.15
C ILE A 261 -8.30 1.88 -15.91
N ASN A 262 -8.55 2.80 -14.98
CA ASN A 262 -7.48 3.59 -14.39
C ASN A 262 -6.87 2.80 -13.23
N PRO A 263 -5.69 2.17 -13.41
CA PRO A 263 -5.16 1.22 -12.45
C PRO A 263 -4.76 1.89 -11.14
N LEU A 264 -4.39 3.18 -11.14
CA LEU A 264 -4.07 3.90 -9.91
C LEU A 264 -5.34 4.38 -9.20
N ARG A 265 -6.33 4.93 -9.93
CA ARG A 265 -7.54 5.49 -9.31
C ARG A 265 -8.57 4.44 -8.91
N GLU A 266 -8.68 3.34 -9.65
CA GLU A 266 -9.66 2.29 -9.41
C GLU A 266 -9.02 1.09 -8.72
N TYR A 267 -7.81 0.74 -9.14
CA TYR A 267 -7.13 -0.48 -8.68
C TYR A 267 -5.84 -0.22 -7.90
N GLY A 268 -5.53 1.04 -7.53
CA GLY A 268 -4.39 1.50 -6.71
C GLY A 268 -3.08 0.76 -6.98
N GLY A 269 -2.78 0.52 -8.26
CA GLY A 269 -1.60 -0.18 -8.73
C GLY A 269 -1.91 -1.26 -9.75
N TRP A 270 -0.84 -1.84 -10.29
CA TRP A 270 -0.86 -2.96 -11.22
C TRP A 270 -0.58 -4.26 -10.46
N GLY A 271 -1.18 -5.38 -10.85
CA GLY A 271 -0.87 -6.68 -10.26
C GLY A 271 -1.84 -7.80 -10.63
N TYR A 272 -1.40 -9.03 -10.43
CA TYR A 272 -2.23 -10.23 -10.51
C TYR A 272 -3.06 -10.36 -9.23
N ARG A 273 -4.38 -10.58 -9.36
CA ARG A 273 -5.26 -10.70 -8.18
C ARG A 273 -6.05 -12.00 -8.22
N VAL A 274 -5.91 -12.77 -7.15
CA VAL A 274 -6.66 -13.99 -6.89
C VAL A 274 -7.70 -13.67 -5.82
N ARG A 275 -8.98 -13.95 -6.10
CA ARG A 275 -10.03 -13.94 -5.09
C ARG A 275 -10.21 -15.37 -4.60
N VAL A 276 -10.19 -15.57 -3.28
CA VAL A 276 -10.38 -16.89 -2.66
C VAL A 276 -11.79 -17.42 -2.96
N HIS A 277 -12.78 -16.54 -3.14
CA HIS A 277 -14.12 -16.87 -3.64
C HIS A 277 -14.46 -15.93 -4.82
N GLY A 278 -14.46 -16.48 -6.04
CA GLY A 278 -14.79 -15.77 -7.29
C GLY A 278 -13.75 -15.98 -8.41
N PRO A 279 -14.05 -15.54 -9.65
CA PRO A 279 -13.18 -15.74 -10.81
C PRO A 279 -11.82 -15.04 -10.65
N ARG A 280 -10.77 -15.70 -11.15
CA ARG A 280 -9.40 -15.15 -11.20
C ARG A 280 -9.34 -14.02 -12.22
N SER A 281 -8.78 -12.87 -11.84
CA SER A 281 -8.77 -11.69 -12.70
C SER A 281 -7.35 -11.15 -12.86
N CYS A 282 -6.86 -11.06 -14.10
CA CYS A 282 -5.59 -10.42 -14.45
C CYS A 282 -5.88 -9.06 -15.10
N CYS A 283 -5.28 -7.99 -14.60
CA CYS A 283 -5.40 -6.65 -15.18
C CYS A 283 -4.04 -6.21 -15.75
N THR A 284 -3.97 -6.06 -17.07
CA THR A 284 -2.79 -5.54 -17.78
C THR A 284 -3.14 -4.27 -18.58
N PRO A 285 -2.20 -3.33 -18.74
CA PRO A 285 -2.38 -2.18 -19.61
C PRO A 285 -2.62 -2.61 -21.06
N ALA A 286 -3.81 -2.30 -21.55
CA ALA A 286 -4.12 -2.37 -22.96
C ALA A 286 -4.02 -0.96 -23.57
N ARG A 287 -2.89 -0.59 -24.20
CA ARG A 287 -2.93 0.51 -25.18
C ARG A 287 -3.63 -0.02 -26.44
N ARG A 288 -4.69 0.66 -26.89
CA ARG A 288 -5.36 0.43 -28.18
C ARG A 288 -4.29 0.61 -29.27
N SER A 289 -3.85 -0.49 -29.88
CA SER A 289 -3.09 -0.41 -31.12
C SER A 289 -4.08 -0.58 -32.25
N SER A 290 -4.40 0.52 -32.92
CA SER A 290 -5.01 0.49 -34.24
C SER A 290 -3.94 -0.10 -35.18
N TYR A 291 -3.95 -1.40 -35.38
CA TYR A 291 -3.19 -2.03 -36.46
C TYR A 291 -4.16 -2.86 -37.30
N GLY A 292 -4.49 -2.29 -38.46
CA GLY A 292 -5.09 -3.01 -39.57
C GLY A 292 -4.17 -4.15 -40.00
N GLY A 293 -4.80 -5.28 -40.33
CA GLY A 293 -4.12 -6.45 -40.82
C GLY A 293 -3.22 -6.13 -42.01
N ARG A 294 -1.98 -6.61 -41.96
CA ARG A 294 -1.17 -6.78 -43.15
C ARG A 294 -1.05 -8.28 -43.36
N ALA A 295 -1.91 -8.82 -44.22
CA ALA A 295 -1.75 -10.15 -44.78
C ALA A 295 -0.47 -10.14 -45.63
N ALA A 296 0.52 -10.94 -45.25
CA ALA A 296 1.63 -11.29 -46.13
C ALA A 296 1.36 -12.71 -46.64
N GLY A 297 0.61 -12.79 -47.73
CA GLY A 297 0.63 -13.96 -48.60
C GLY A 297 1.80 -13.81 -49.56
N THR A 298 2.68 -14.80 -49.59
CA THR A 298 3.54 -15.07 -50.76
C THR A 298 3.57 -16.57 -50.96
N SER A 299 2.70 -17.04 -51.84
CA SER A 299 2.88 -18.26 -52.61
C SER A 299 3.74 -17.93 -53.84
N ARG A 300 4.90 -18.56 -53.95
CA ARG A 300 5.37 -19.26 -55.15
C ARG A 300 6.49 -20.21 -54.73
#